data_AF-A0A953L6H1-F1
#
_entry.id   AF-A0A953L6H1-F1
#
_cell.length_a   1.000
_cell.length_b   1.000
_cell.length_c   1.000
_cell.angle_alpha   90.00
_cell.angle_beta   90.00
_cell.angle_gamma   90.00
#
_symmetry.space_group_name_H-M   'P 1'
#
loop_
_entity.id
_entity.type
_entity.pdbx_description
1 polymer ?
#
loop_
_entity_poly.entity_id
_entity_poly.type
_entity_poly.pdbx_seq_one_letter_code
_entity_poly.pdbx_strand_id
1 'polypeptide(L)'
;MKATKMKKDKKVTSTPAGAPSKSARKIGTESESETHFDNLFKVLRWRDHAQGLDLLGIDFRRSGDGRINTVLLEMSARDTPSKIASALLDRGASLPEDKRDREQLISSLIGRIPATPGVLASRSGWHSGAFLLGRKEFGASRSELRSKVAVTGRLANFASKRGLLSEWTQRVAKPARHSSIASFTIMAALAAPLSRFAGLDEGVVFGLCGPSSTGKTTALQAAQSVLGPSVALADWNLTDRALDELAAAHSDLPLVLDDLERFRASSGNRASSLSGRLHKFTGGQSTMYAATVQPSLPMLEWQGWALSSSPRSLRQEFALNRREPSLGDLVRWIDLVVEPAQQGGIWDLAEPNELAASAAARSEELKVATGKFYGTAMRKWIRHLVAVHETLPDEMSTLVEFFVAEVCPSASGVERRIARKIGVVYAAGVMARSKGILPWKKSHCLGTCRRIFERARQARQEAVADVRAAHARFLSTLRDGDVIPVVGVGERPQFRDDASFVGYRQIAEGTECLNIRQSYLEGIYGASFSPFLAELRQVGALLVGHGGKTGSQVRVHVDGSCTKKRVLRFDTQLLMEFLNRIGLP
;
A
#
# COMPACT_ATOMS: atom_id res chain seq x y z
N MET A 1 26.30 53.15 15.95
CA MET A 1 26.38 53.05 17.41
C MET A 1 26.84 51.64 17.78
N LYS A 2 28.14 51.52 18.09
CA LYS A 2 28.84 50.28 18.42
C LYS A 2 29.04 50.20 19.93
N ALA A 3 28.68 49.05 20.48
CA ALA A 3 29.47 48.19 21.36
C ALA A 3 30.02 48.68 22.73
N THR A 4 30.13 47.65 23.60
CA THR A 4 31.26 47.34 24.52
C THR A 4 31.38 48.14 25.83
N LYS A 5 31.83 47.60 26.97
CA LYS A 5 32.09 46.25 27.54
C LYS A 5 32.78 46.52 28.90
N MET A 6 32.78 45.53 29.81
CA MET A 6 33.89 45.19 30.74
C MET A 6 34.17 46.18 31.90
N LYS A 7 34.67 45.81 33.09
CA LYS A 7 34.99 44.55 33.81
C LYS A 7 35.53 44.98 35.18
N LYS A 8 35.29 44.17 36.23
CA LYS A 8 36.22 43.79 37.33
C LYS A 8 36.81 44.91 38.23
N ASP A 9 37.11 44.73 39.51
CA ASP A 9 37.69 43.59 40.23
C ASP A 9 37.70 43.89 41.75
N LYS A 10 37.71 42.83 42.59
CA LYS A 10 38.42 42.66 43.90
C LYS A 10 38.03 43.62 45.07
N LYS A 11 37.99 43.25 46.36
CA LYS A 11 38.83 42.36 47.21
C LYS A 11 38.11 42.26 48.60
N VAL A 12 37.95 41.09 49.22
CA VAL A 12 38.68 40.57 50.42
C VAL A 12 38.56 41.41 51.70
N THR A 13 37.95 40.79 52.74
CA THR A 13 38.25 40.75 54.21
C THR A 13 36.98 40.19 54.89
N SER A 14 36.95 39.38 55.94
CA SER A 14 37.91 38.89 56.94
C SER A 14 37.27 37.72 57.73
N THR A 15 38.09 36.74 58.11
CA THR A 15 37.99 35.72 59.18
C THR A 15 37.61 36.36 60.55
N PRO A 16 37.27 35.66 61.69
CA PRO A 16 37.65 34.28 62.04
C PRO A 16 36.73 33.42 62.97
N ALA A 17 37.23 32.19 63.22
CA ALA A 17 37.27 31.45 64.50
C ALA A 17 36.14 30.47 64.87
N GLY A 18 36.57 29.24 65.21
CA GLY A 18 35.86 28.35 66.15
C GLY A 18 35.69 26.90 65.70
N ALA A 19 36.74 26.08 65.79
CA ALA A 19 36.59 24.62 65.98
C ALA A 19 36.40 24.31 67.48
N PRO A 20 36.18 23.06 67.95
CA PRO A 20 35.61 21.84 67.33
C PRO A 20 34.51 21.19 68.20
N SER A 21 33.71 20.26 67.67
CA SER A 21 33.07 19.22 68.51
C SER A 21 32.53 18.06 67.68
N LYS A 22 33.07 16.87 67.91
CA LYS A 22 32.54 15.59 67.41
C LYS A 22 31.24 15.27 68.14
N SER A 23 30.16 15.06 67.40
CA SER A 23 29.02 14.27 67.88
C SER A 23 28.37 13.56 66.69
N ALA A 24 28.49 12.25 66.70
CA ALA A 24 27.75 11.38 65.80
C ALA A 24 26.27 11.41 66.19
N ARG A 25 25.40 11.76 65.24
CA ARG A 25 24.03 11.24 65.21
C ARG A 25 23.60 10.97 63.79
N LYS A 26 23.48 9.67 63.53
CA LYS A 26 22.89 9.04 62.36
C LYS A 26 21.36 9.18 62.47
N ILE A 27 20.71 9.14 61.31
CA ILE A 27 19.29 8.79 61.04
C ILE A 27 18.36 9.99 60.78
N GLY A 28 17.97 10.09 59.51
CA GLY A 28 16.92 10.97 59.01
C GLY A 28 16.95 11.19 57.50
N THR A 29 17.29 10.19 56.68
CA THR A 29 17.31 10.29 55.21
C THR A 29 16.86 8.99 54.54
N GLU A 30 15.66 8.49 54.89
CA GLU A 30 15.03 7.37 54.16
C GLU A 30 13.78 7.80 53.37
N SER A 31 13.21 9.00 53.59
CA SER A 31 11.97 9.41 52.89
C SER A 31 12.17 10.28 51.63
N GLU A 32 13.36 10.87 51.42
CA GLU A 32 13.62 11.75 50.27
C GLU A 32 14.17 11.00 49.04
N SER A 33 14.83 9.85 49.22
CA SER A 33 15.31 9.00 48.12
C SER A 33 14.21 8.13 47.51
N GLU A 34 13.31 7.58 48.35
CA GLU A 34 12.18 6.76 47.93
C GLU A 34 11.20 7.52 47.02
N THR A 35 10.93 8.79 47.34
CA THR A 35 10.02 9.66 46.55
C THR A 35 10.62 10.13 45.21
N HIS A 36 11.95 10.12 45.07
CA HIS A 36 12.61 10.58 43.84
C HIS A 36 12.50 9.56 42.69
N PHE A 37 12.62 8.25 42.98
CA PHE A 37 12.53 7.23 41.92
C PHE A 37 11.09 6.92 41.52
N ASP A 38 10.13 7.04 42.44
CA ASP A 38 8.74 6.66 42.16
C ASP A 38 8.07 7.52 41.10
N ASN A 39 8.46 8.80 40.97
CA ASN A 39 7.96 9.71 39.94
C ASN A 39 8.62 9.53 38.56
N LEU A 40 9.62 8.65 38.43
CA LEU A 40 10.34 8.41 37.16
C LEU A 40 9.64 7.38 36.26
N PHE A 41 8.67 6.63 36.79
CA PHE A 41 8.00 5.54 36.11
C PHE A 41 6.48 5.77 36.06
N LYS A 42 5.88 5.68 34.86
CA LYS A 42 4.43 5.62 34.69
C LYS A 42 4.02 4.17 34.43
N VAL A 43 3.33 3.57 35.40
CA VAL A 43 2.78 2.21 35.29
C VAL A 43 1.43 2.25 34.57
N LEU A 44 1.23 1.30 33.66
CA LEU A 44 0.09 1.22 32.76
C LEU A 44 -0.39 -0.22 32.66
N ARG A 45 -1.71 -0.38 32.45
CA ARG A 45 -2.31 -1.65 32.06
C ARG A 45 -2.88 -1.50 30.66
N TRP A 46 -2.54 -2.41 29.77
CA TRP A 46 -2.98 -2.38 28.38
C TRP A 46 -3.72 -3.66 28.03
N ARG A 47 -4.84 -3.57 27.32
CA ARG A 47 -5.46 -4.71 26.65
C ARG A 47 -5.01 -4.74 25.19
N ASP A 48 -4.37 -5.82 24.78
CA ASP A 48 -3.96 -6.04 23.40
C ASP A 48 -5.20 -6.24 22.52
N HIS A 49 -5.41 -5.35 21.55
CA HIS A 49 -6.59 -5.41 20.68
C HIS A 49 -6.66 -6.69 19.83
N ALA A 50 -5.51 -7.25 19.43
CA ALA A 50 -5.47 -8.42 18.56
C ALA A 50 -5.57 -9.74 19.33
N GLN A 51 -5.05 -9.78 20.56
CA GLN A 51 -4.98 -11.02 21.35
C GLN A 51 -5.97 -11.06 22.52
N GLY A 52 -6.52 -9.92 22.93
CA GLY A 52 -7.39 -9.81 24.11
C GLY A 52 -6.65 -9.96 25.45
N LEU A 53 -5.33 -10.13 25.43
CA LEU A 53 -4.50 -10.29 26.63
C LEU A 53 -4.22 -8.94 27.30
N ASP A 54 -4.18 -8.95 28.63
CA ASP A 54 -3.73 -7.79 29.39
C ASP A 54 -2.20 -7.82 29.56
N LEU A 55 -1.59 -6.65 29.38
CA LEU A 55 -0.14 -6.42 29.40
C LEU A 55 0.21 -5.33 30.43
N LEU A 56 1.33 -5.51 31.10
CA LEU A 56 1.96 -4.52 31.96
C LEU A 56 2.82 -3.60 31.10
N GLY A 57 2.47 -2.31 31.09
CA GLY A 57 3.26 -1.25 30.48
C GLY A 57 3.98 -0.42 31.54
N ILE A 58 5.25 -0.09 31.32
CA ILE A 58 5.99 0.84 32.18
C ILE A 58 6.73 1.84 31.30
N ASP A 59 6.31 3.12 31.34
CA ASP A 59 7.02 4.21 30.69
C ASP A 59 8.06 4.80 31.63
N PHE A 60 9.25 5.10 31.11
CA PHE A 60 10.34 5.72 31.86
C PHE A 60 11.29 6.50 30.94
N ARG A 61 12.10 7.39 31.51
CA ARG A 61 13.17 8.06 30.76
C ARG A 61 14.43 7.19 30.74
N ARG A 62 14.95 6.91 29.55
CA ARG A 62 16.21 6.21 29.37
C ARG A 62 17.36 7.04 29.93
N SER A 63 18.22 6.38 30.69
CA SER A 63 19.47 6.96 31.19
C SER A 63 20.39 7.36 30.02
N GLY A 64 21.03 8.52 30.13
CA GLY A 64 21.95 9.06 29.13
C GLY A 64 21.33 9.99 28.08
N ASP A 65 20.21 9.59 27.43
CA ASP A 65 19.59 10.40 26.35
C ASP A 65 18.23 11.02 26.70
N GLY A 66 17.65 10.64 27.85
CA GLY A 66 16.38 11.19 28.35
C GLY A 66 15.15 10.82 27.52
N ARG A 67 15.27 9.95 26.51
CA ARG A 67 14.13 9.55 25.66
C ARG A 67 13.15 8.70 26.47
N ILE A 68 11.86 8.91 26.20
CA ILE A 68 10.81 8.08 26.82
C ILE A 68 10.81 6.71 26.15
N ASN A 69 11.10 5.68 26.94
CA ASN A 69 11.00 4.28 26.59
C ASN A 69 9.81 3.64 27.31
N THR A 70 9.35 2.53 26.74
CA THR A 70 8.27 1.72 27.30
C THR A 70 8.72 0.26 27.34
N VAL A 71 8.57 -0.37 28.50
CA VAL A 71 8.56 -1.83 28.63
C VAL A 71 7.11 -2.31 28.47
N LEU A 72 6.91 -3.37 27.69
CA LEU A 72 5.66 -4.12 27.64
C LEU A 72 5.96 -5.56 28.03
N LEU A 73 5.28 -6.06 29.07
CA LEU A 73 5.39 -7.42 29.58
C LEU A 73 4.01 -8.06 29.67
N GLU A 74 3.96 -9.38 29.63
CA GLU A 74 2.75 -10.11 30.02
C GLU A 74 2.39 -9.82 31.48
N MET A 75 1.09 -9.83 31.81
CA MET A 75 0.65 -9.54 33.17
C MET A 75 1.19 -10.52 34.21
N SER A 76 1.53 -11.74 33.80
CA SER A 76 2.19 -12.76 34.63
C SER A 76 3.54 -12.31 35.18
N ALA A 77 4.20 -11.32 34.56
CA ALA A 77 5.46 -10.76 35.06
C ALA A 77 5.34 -10.13 36.46
N ARG A 78 4.12 -9.75 36.89
CA ARG A 78 3.87 -9.24 38.25
C ARG A 78 4.25 -10.25 39.35
N ASP A 79 4.18 -11.54 39.03
CA ASP A 79 4.53 -12.63 39.96
C ASP A 79 6.04 -12.92 39.93
N THR A 80 6.82 -12.18 39.13
CA THR A 80 8.27 -12.34 39.01
C THR A 80 8.99 -10.98 38.94
N PRO A 81 9.21 -10.28 40.09
CA PRO A 81 9.83 -8.96 40.14
C PRO A 81 11.17 -8.83 39.40
N SER A 82 11.99 -9.87 39.39
CA SER A 82 13.27 -9.90 38.68
C SER A 82 13.10 -9.75 37.16
N LYS A 83 12.04 -10.30 36.56
CA LYS A 83 11.75 -10.13 35.12
C LYS A 83 11.46 -8.67 34.77
N ILE A 84 10.73 -7.96 35.64
CA ILE A 84 10.43 -6.53 35.46
C ILE A 84 11.71 -5.72 35.55
N ALA A 85 12.54 -5.97 36.56
CA ALA A 85 13.82 -5.28 36.74
C ALA A 85 14.75 -5.46 35.53
N SER A 86 14.94 -6.70 35.06
CA SER A 86 15.77 -6.97 33.87
C SER A 86 15.23 -6.27 32.63
N ALA A 87 13.92 -6.34 32.37
CA ALA A 87 13.32 -5.70 31.20
C ALA A 87 13.48 -4.16 31.19
N LEU A 88 13.44 -3.54 32.36
CA LEU A 88 13.69 -2.10 32.55
C LEU A 88 15.17 -1.76 32.29
N LEU A 89 16.10 -2.53 32.87
CA LEU A 89 17.55 -2.35 32.66
C LEU A 89 17.95 -2.54 31.19
N ASP A 90 17.43 -3.59 30.53
CA ASP A 90 17.68 -3.88 29.11
C ASP A 90 17.27 -2.73 28.18
N ARG A 91 16.32 -1.88 28.62
CA ARG A 91 15.86 -0.68 27.90
C ARG A 91 16.41 0.62 28.49
N GLY A 92 17.39 0.52 29.38
CA GLY A 92 18.18 1.62 29.91
C GLY A 92 17.50 2.44 31.02
N ALA A 93 16.64 1.83 31.83
CA ALA A 93 16.12 2.48 33.03
C ALA A 93 17.23 2.63 34.08
N SER A 94 17.19 3.73 34.85
CA SER A 94 17.98 3.85 36.06
C SER A 94 17.23 3.20 37.22
N LEU A 95 17.77 2.13 37.78
CA LEU A 95 17.25 1.46 38.98
C LEU A 95 18.24 1.61 40.15
N PRO A 96 17.77 1.53 41.41
CA PRO A 96 18.65 1.49 42.57
C PRO A 96 19.69 0.35 42.46
N GLU A 97 20.92 0.63 42.90
CA GLU A 97 22.00 -0.36 42.95
C GLU A 97 21.77 -1.39 44.07
N ASP A 98 21.29 -0.91 45.23
CA ASP A 98 20.92 -1.78 46.34
C ASP A 98 19.76 -2.70 45.97
N LYS A 99 19.90 -3.99 46.33
CA LYS A 99 18.94 -5.03 45.98
C LYS A 99 17.59 -4.81 46.66
N ARG A 100 17.58 -4.42 47.93
CA ARG A 100 16.37 -4.23 48.73
C ARG A 100 15.59 -3.02 48.21
N ASP A 101 16.27 -1.91 47.95
CA ASP A 101 15.66 -0.70 47.39
C ASP A 101 15.05 -0.98 46.00
N ARG A 102 15.75 -1.76 45.18
CA ARG A 102 15.25 -2.20 43.87
C ARG A 102 14.00 -3.08 44.00
N GLU A 103 13.99 -4.04 44.91
CA GLU A 103 12.82 -4.90 45.15
C GLU A 103 11.61 -4.11 45.66
N GLN A 104 11.84 -3.13 46.53
CA GLN A 104 10.80 -2.22 47.01
C GLN A 104 10.24 -1.35 45.87
N LEU A 105 11.10 -0.75 45.03
CA LEU A 105 10.66 0.00 43.85
C LEU A 105 9.79 -0.86 42.92
N ILE A 106 10.23 -2.08 42.59
CA ILE A 106 9.47 -2.97 41.70
C ILE A 106 8.13 -3.35 42.34
N SER A 107 8.10 -3.62 43.64
CA SER A 107 6.86 -3.89 44.37
C SER A 107 5.90 -2.70 44.36
N SER A 108 6.42 -1.48 44.54
CA SER A 108 5.67 -0.23 44.39
C SER A 108 5.11 -0.06 42.97
N LEU A 109 5.88 -0.40 41.93
CA LEU A 109 5.40 -0.36 40.54
C LEU A 109 4.26 -1.36 40.31
N ILE A 110 4.36 -2.57 40.82
CA ILE A 110 3.30 -3.59 40.73
C ILE A 110 2.02 -3.11 41.45
N GLY A 111 2.16 -2.51 42.64
CA GLY A 111 1.03 -1.95 43.39
C GLY A 111 0.31 -0.80 42.68
N ARG A 112 0.97 -0.13 41.72
CA ARG A 112 0.42 0.99 40.93
C ARG A 112 -0.21 0.57 39.61
N ILE A 113 -0.34 -0.73 39.33
CA ILE A 113 -1.00 -1.20 38.10
C ILE A 113 -2.47 -0.74 38.09
N PRO A 114 -2.91 0.02 37.06
CA PRO A 114 -4.29 0.50 37.01
C PRO A 114 -5.32 -0.64 36.95
N ALA A 115 -6.46 -0.45 37.61
CA ALA A 115 -7.56 -1.43 37.58
C ALA A 115 -8.16 -1.58 36.17
N THR A 116 -8.34 -0.46 35.46
CA THR A 116 -8.90 -0.43 34.10
C THR A 116 -7.79 -0.39 33.05
N PRO A 117 -7.78 -1.31 32.06
CA PRO A 117 -6.81 -1.27 30.98
C PRO A 117 -7.12 -0.15 29.97
N GLY A 118 -6.08 0.50 29.46
CA GLY A 118 -6.13 1.18 28.17
C GLY A 118 -6.12 0.17 27.02
N VAL A 119 -6.21 0.64 25.77
CA VAL A 119 -6.19 -0.21 24.57
C VAL A 119 -4.87 -0.08 23.83
N LEU A 120 -4.19 -1.22 23.63
CA LEU A 120 -3.02 -1.31 22.78
C LEU A 120 -3.45 -1.76 21.38
N ALA A 121 -3.62 -0.77 20.50
CA ALA A 121 -4.09 -0.97 19.14
C ALA A 121 -3.03 -1.66 18.27
N SER A 122 -3.46 -2.72 17.58
CA SER A 122 -2.66 -3.43 16.57
C SER A 122 -2.52 -2.67 15.25
N ARG A 123 -3.36 -1.66 15.03
CA ARG A 123 -3.41 -0.84 13.82
C ARG A 123 -3.54 0.65 14.10
N SER A 124 -3.07 1.48 13.18
CA SER A 124 -3.33 2.93 13.19
C SER A 124 -4.77 3.23 12.78
N GLY A 125 -5.10 4.53 12.72
CA GLY A 125 -6.35 4.98 12.12
C GLY A 125 -7.48 5.14 13.12
N TRP A 126 -8.71 4.92 12.66
CA TRP A 126 -9.92 5.15 13.46
C TRP A 126 -10.16 4.05 14.51
N HIS A 127 -10.48 4.50 15.72
CA HIS A 127 -10.85 3.70 16.89
C HIS A 127 -11.97 4.42 17.65
N SER A 128 -13.22 3.95 17.49
CA SER A 128 -14.39 4.44 18.24
C SER A 128 -14.52 5.98 18.28
N GLY A 129 -14.39 6.64 17.12
CA GLY A 129 -14.47 8.11 16.98
C GLY A 129 -13.16 8.86 17.25
N ALA A 130 -12.16 8.23 17.86
CA ALA A 130 -10.81 8.75 17.95
C ALA A 130 -9.95 8.28 16.77
N PHE A 131 -8.83 8.98 16.52
CA PHE A 131 -7.87 8.63 15.47
C PHE A 131 -6.47 8.48 16.04
N LEU A 132 -5.83 7.34 15.76
CA LEU A 132 -4.48 7.02 16.20
C LEU A 132 -3.47 7.23 15.07
N LEU A 133 -2.52 8.15 15.28
CA LEU A 133 -1.42 8.44 14.36
C LEU A 133 -0.08 8.33 15.09
N GLY A 134 0.64 7.23 14.85
CA GLY A 134 1.88 6.93 15.57
C GLY A 134 1.63 6.82 17.07
N ARG A 135 2.31 7.64 17.88
CA ARG A 135 2.13 7.69 19.34
C ARG A 135 1.03 8.66 19.79
N LYS A 136 0.35 9.33 18.85
CA LYS A 136 -0.59 10.41 19.17
C LYS A 136 -2.02 10.00 18.85
N GLU A 137 -2.87 10.12 19.87
CA GLU A 137 -4.32 10.09 19.74
C GLU A 137 -4.86 11.48 19.37
N PHE A 138 -5.88 11.51 18.52
CA PHE A 138 -6.66 12.68 18.17
C PHE A 138 -8.13 12.41 18.45
N GLY A 139 -8.80 13.31 19.17
CA GLY A 139 -10.16 13.12 19.67
C GLY A 139 -10.19 12.62 21.10
N ALA A 140 -11.34 12.13 21.54
CA ALA A 140 -11.53 11.52 22.85
C ALA A 140 -12.02 10.09 22.66
N SER A 141 -11.20 9.11 23.02
CA SER A 141 -11.65 7.73 23.21
C SER A 141 -12.11 7.51 24.66
N ARG A 142 -12.89 6.45 24.89
CA ARG A 142 -13.36 6.07 26.23
C ARG A 142 -12.23 5.54 27.14
N SER A 143 -11.08 5.17 26.59
CA SER A 143 -9.96 4.53 27.28
C SER A 143 -8.65 4.93 26.61
N GLU A 144 -7.56 5.19 27.37
CA GLU A 144 -6.25 5.57 26.80
C GLU A 144 -5.89 4.64 25.62
N LEU A 145 -5.56 5.21 24.46
CA LEU A 145 -5.26 4.45 23.24
C LEU A 145 -3.77 4.59 22.88
N ARG A 146 -3.11 3.47 22.58
CA ARG A 146 -1.70 3.48 22.19
C ARG A 146 -1.41 2.50 21.05
N SER A 147 -0.55 2.90 20.12
CA SER A 147 -0.12 2.03 19.02
C SER A 147 0.91 1.01 19.49
N LYS A 148 0.62 -0.29 19.30
CA LYS A 148 1.57 -1.38 19.56
C LYS A 148 2.86 -1.21 18.77
N VAL A 149 2.72 -0.91 17.47
CA VAL A 149 3.84 -0.71 16.54
C VAL A 149 4.74 0.45 16.95
N ALA A 150 4.16 1.55 17.45
CA ALA A 150 4.93 2.71 17.89
C ALA A 150 5.69 2.47 19.20
N VAL A 151 5.22 1.52 20.01
CA VAL A 151 5.86 1.09 21.27
C VAL A 151 6.98 0.07 20.99
N THR A 152 6.79 -0.84 20.04
CA THR A 152 7.80 -1.86 19.68
C THR A 152 8.91 -1.35 18.74
N GLY A 153 8.84 -0.09 18.29
CA GLY A 153 9.97 0.65 17.71
C GLY A 153 10.19 0.49 16.20
N ARG A 154 9.66 -0.56 15.56
CA ARG A 154 9.94 -0.86 14.13
C ARG A 154 9.46 0.19 13.13
N LEU A 155 8.51 1.05 13.50
CA LEU A 155 7.99 2.12 12.61
C LEU A 155 7.81 3.46 13.34
N ALA A 156 8.41 3.69 14.50
CA ALA A 156 8.06 4.83 15.38
C ALA A 156 8.07 6.23 14.71
N ASN A 157 8.83 6.41 13.63
CA ASN A 157 9.01 7.70 12.94
C ASN A 157 8.21 7.86 11.64
N PHE A 158 7.44 6.85 11.21
CA PHE A 158 6.73 6.86 9.91
C PHE A 158 5.78 8.06 9.77
N ALA A 159 5.21 8.49 10.89
CA ALA A 159 4.29 9.62 10.96
C ALA A 159 4.92 10.89 11.53
N SER A 160 6.25 11.05 11.59
CA SER A 160 6.90 12.26 12.14
C SER A 160 6.56 13.53 11.33
N LYS A 161 6.87 14.73 11.87
CA LYS A 161 6.65 16.02 11.16
C LYS A 161 7.91 16.87 11.12
N ARG A 162 8.05 17.66 10.06
CA ARG A 162 9.07 18.70 9.93
C ARG A 162 8.52 19.91 9.19
N GLY A 163 8.89 21.11 9.65
CA GLY A 163 8.44 22.39 9.11
C GLY A 163 7.01 22.77 9.48
N LEU A 164 6.51 23.83 8.85
CA LEU A 164 5.17 24.37 9.01
C LEU A 164 4.23 23.90 7.88
N LEU A 165 2.93 23.94 8.14
CA LEU A 165 1.94 23.63 7.11
C LEU A 165 1.95 24.66 5.97
N SER A 166 2.14 25.94 6.27
CA SER A 166 2.22 27.00 5.25
C SER A 166 3.37 26.74 4.27
N GLU A 167 4.52 26.33 4.79
CA GLU A 167 5.69 25.96 3.98
C GLU A 167 5.41 24.72 3.12
N TRP A 168 4.81 23.67 3.70
CA TRP A 168 4.39 22.50 2.92
C TRP A 168 3.40 22.88 1.81
N THR A 169 2.42 23.73 2.12
CA THR A 169 1.42 24.20 1.15
C THR A 169 2.08 24.98 0.02
N GLN A 170 3.03 25.87 0.34
CA GLN A 170 3.71 26.72 -0.63
C GLN A 170 4.75 25.96 -1.47
N ARG A 171 5.47 25.00 -0.88
CA ARG A 171 6.63 24.33 -1.48
C ARG A 171 6.33 22.95 -2.04
N VAL A 172 5.24 22.31 -1.62
CA VAL A 172 4.83 20.97 -2.09
C VAL A 172 3.50 21.04 -2.83
N ALA A 173 2.42 21.47 -2.15
CA ALA A 173 1.08 21.42 -2.75
C ALA A 173 0.89 22.42 -3.90
N LYS A 174 1.43 23.66 -3.76
CA LYS A 174 1.29 24.68 -4.81
C LYS A 174 2.02 24.29 -6.10
N PRO A 175 3.28 23.80 -6.10
CA PRO A 175 3.93 23.29 -7.32
C PRO A 175 3.25 22.05 -7.91
N ALA A 176 2.75 21.13 -7.07
CA ALA A 176 2.11 19.90 -7.53
C ALA A 176 0.87 20.12 -8.40
N ARG A 177 0.25 21.32 -8.38
CA ARG A 177 -0.87 21.67 -9.27
C ARG A 177 -0.55 21.57 -10.76
N HIS A 178 0.72 21.63 -11.14
CA HIS A 178 1.17 21.51 -12.52
C HIS A 178 1.35 20.06 -12.97
N SER A 179 0.90 19.10 -12.15
CA SER A 179 0.92 17.67 -12.41
C SER A 179 -0.39 17.07 -11.97
N SER A 180 -1.12 16.43 -12.89
CA SER A 180 -2.34 15.70 -12.54
C SER A 180 -1.99 14.52 -11.62
N ILE A 181 -0.89 13.83 -11.89
CA ILE A 181 -0.41 12.69 -11.09
C ILE A 181 -0.02 13.14 -9.68
N ALA A 182 0.82 14.17 -9.51
CA ALA A 182 1.22 14.63 -8.17
C ALA A 182 0.04 15.24 -7.40
N SER A 183 -0.85 15.97 -8.09
CA SER A 183 -2.09 16.46 -7.47
C SER A 183 -2.96 15.30 -6.99
N PHE A 184 -3.15 14.28 -7.83
CA PHE A 184 -3.93 13.10 -7.51
C PHE A 184 -3.33 12.32 -6.34
N THR A 185 -2.02 12.06 -6.33
CA THR A 185 -1.37 11.25 -5.29
C THR A 185 -1.44 11.95 -3.92
N ILE A 186 -1.32 13.28 -3.87
CA ILE A 186 -1.54 14.06 -2.64
C ILE A 186 -3.00 13.94 -2.17
N MET A 187 -3.99 14.07 -3.07
CA MET A 187 -5.40 13.87 -2.69
C MET A 187 -5.67 12.44 -2.24
N ALA A 188 -5.07 11.45 -2.89
CA ALA A 188 -5.18 10.04 -2.53
C ALA A 188 -4.59 9.78 -1.15
N ALA A 189 -3.50 10.46 -0.78
CA ALA A 189 -2.96 10.39 0.56
C ALA A 189 -3.93 10.95 1.62
N LEU A 190 -4.62 12.06 1.32
CA LEU A 190 -5.65 12.64 2.17
C LEU A 190 -6.95 11.82 2.18
N ALA A 191 -7.20 11.01 1.16
CA ALA A 191 -8.38 10.16 1.05
C ALA A 191 -8.31 8.90 1.92
N ALA A 192 -7.12 8.44 2.33
CA ALA A 192 -6.98 7.21 3.10
C ALA A 192 -7.81 7.21 4.41
N PRO A 193 -7.80 8.27 5.24
CA PRO A 193 -8.67 8.38 6.42
C PRO A 193 -10.17 8.39 6.12
N LEU A 194 -10.57 8.73 4.88
CA LEU A 194 -11.98 8.84 4.47
C LEU A 194 -12.52 7.55 3.85
N SER A 195 -11.65 6.68 3.34
CA SER A 195 -12.01 5.51 2.52
C SER A 195 -13.08 4.62 3.15
N ARG A 196 -13.02 4.39 4.47
CA ARG A 196 -14.00 3.58 5.22
C ARG A 196 -15.43 4.13 5.23
N PHE A 197 -15.60 5.44 5.06
CA PHE A 197 -16.92 6.09 5.08
C PHE A 197 -17.58 6.10 3.69
N ALA A 198 -16.86 5.67 2.65
CA ALA A 198 -17.34 5.69 1.28
C ALA A 198 -18.12 4.43 0.87
N GLY A 199 -18.26 3.42 1.75
CA GLY A 199 -18.98 2.17 1.45
C GLY A 199 -18.38 1.43 0.24
N LEU A 200 -17.05 1.32 0.19
CA LEU A 200 -16.35 0.56 -0.83
C LEU A 200 -16.29 -0.93 -0.46
N ASP A 201 -16.46 -1.82 -1.43
CA ASP A 201 -16.42 -3.27 -1.22
C ASP A 201 -15.01 -3.78 -0.88
N GLU A 202 -13.99 -3.12 -1.43
CA GLU A 202 -12.59 -3.40 -1.15
C GLU A 202 -11.71 -2.17 -1.27
N GLY A 203 -10.52 -2.28 -0.70
CA GLY A 203 -9.44 -1.32 -0.83
C GLY A 203 -8.91 -1.15 -2.27
N VAL A 204 -7.85 -0.38 -2.40
CA VAL A 204 -7.25 -0.04 -3.68
C VAL A 204 -5.76 0.21 -3.57
N VAL A 205 -5.04 -0.17 -4.62
CA VAL A 205 -3.70 0.30 -4.95
C VAL A 205 -3.80 1.16 -6.20
N PHE A 206 -3.43 2.43 -6.09
CA PHE A 206 -3.26 3.30 -7.25
C PHE A 206 -1.83 3.16 -7.77
N GLY A 207 -1.66 2.44 -8.88
CA GLY A 207 -0.37 2.10 -9.44
C GLY A 207 0.06 3.06 -10.53
N LEU A 208 1.00 3.95 -10.24
CA LEU A 208 1.62 4.81 -11.25
C LEU A 208 2.42 3.93 -12.21
N CYS A 209 2.03 3.92 -13.48
CA CYS A 209 2.68 3.10 -14.50
C CYS A 209 3.17 3.95 -15.66
N GLY A 210 4.31 3.56 -16.25
CA GLY A 210 4.93 4.28 -17.37
C GLY A 210 6.46 4.23 -17.30
N PRO A 211 7.17 4.70 -18.34
CA PRO A 211 8.62 4.56 -18.46
C PRO A 211 9.39 5.09 -17.25
N SER A 212 10.61 4.59 -17.03
CA SER A 212 11.51 5.13 -16.01
C SER A 212 11.81 6.61 -16.22
N SER A 213 12.20 7.31 -15.15
CA SER A 213 12.57 8.73 -15.20
C SER A 213 11.44 9.71 -15.61
N THR A 214 10.18 9.33 -15.38
CA THR A 214 8.98 10.14 -15.67
C THR A 214 8.47 10.95 -14.46
N GLY A 215 9.09 10.81 -13.29
CA GLY A 215 8.70 11.52 -12.05
C GLY A 215 7.76 10.73 -11.12
N LYS A 216 7.51 9.45 -11.38
CA LYS A 216 6.65 8.58 -10.53
C LYS A 216 7.06 8.60 -9.05
N THR A 217 8.34 8.34 -8.76
CA THR A 217 8.86 8.38 -7.38
C THR A 217 8.67 9.75 -6.75
N THR A 218 8.89 10.85 -7.49
CA THR A 218 8.64 12.21 -6.97
C THR A 218 7.16 12.42 -6.59
N ALA A 219 6.22 11.91 -7.38
CA ALA A 219 4.80 11.98 -7.06
C ALA A 219 4.42 11.11 -5.84
N LEU A 220 5.07 9.95 -5.67
CA LEU A 220 4.93 9.13 -4.46
C LEU A 220 5.51 9.84 -3.23
N GLN A 221 6.65 10.52 -3.36
CA GLN A 221 7.25 11.32 -2.29
C GLN A 221 6.36 12.51 -1.89
N ALA A 222 5.72 13.15 -2.86
CA ALA A 222 4.74 14.20 -2.61
C ALA A 222 3.56 13.68 -1.78
N ALA A 223 3.02 12.51 -2.12
CA ALA A 223 1.97 11.85 -1.34
C ALA A 223 2.45 11.46 0.07
N GLN A 224 3.61 10.81 0.18
CA GLN A 224 4.19 10.40 1.46
C GLN A 224 4.41 11.60 2.40
N SER A 225 4.81 12.75 1.85
CA SER A 225 5.03 13.99 2.62
C SER A 225 3.78 14.49 3.35
N VAL A 226 2.57 14.09 2.92
CA VAL A 226 1.32 14.41 3.62
C VAL A 226 1.35 13.79 5.02
N LEU A 227 1.80 12.53 5.13
CA LEU A 227 1.83 11.71 6.34
C LEU A 227 3.12 11.90 7.17
N GLY A 228 4.28 11.87 6.52
CA GLY A 228 5.56 11.82 7.19
C GLY A 228 6.77 11.86 6.24
N PRO A 229 7.96 11.43 6.70
CA PRO A 229 9.18 11.50 5.89
C PRO A 229 9.04 10.78 4.54
N SER A 230 9.51 11.42 3.46
CA SER A 230 9.40 10.91 2.07
C SER A 230 10.73 10.48 1.44
N VAL A 231 11.86 10.70 2.12
CA VAL A 231 13.20 10.46 1.52
C VAL A 231 13.43 8.98 1.21
N ALA A 232 12.99 8.09 2.11
CA ALA A 232 13.07 6.65 1.94
C ALA A 232 11.66 6.06 1.94
N LEU A 233 11.15 5.74 0.75
CA LEU A 233 9.89 5.03 0.59
C LEU A 233 10.11 3.53 0.87
N ALA A 234 9.09 2.87 1.41
CA ALA A 234 9.06 1.41 1.42
C ALA A 234 8.96 0.89 -0.02
N ASP A 235 9.43 -0.32 -0.27
CA ASP A 235 9.33 -0.98 -1.57
C ASP A 235 8.66 -2.36 -1.44
N TRP A 236 8.50 -3.05 -2.57
CA TRP A 236 7.85 -4.36 -2.62
C TRP A 236 8.74 -5.54 -2.18
N ASN A 237 9.99 -5.31 -1.78
CA ASN A 237 10.89 -6.34 -1.26
C ASN A 237 10.60 -6.65 0.22
N LEU A 238 9.39 -7.13 0.47
CA LEU A 238 8.88 -7.47 1.79
C LEU A 238 8.36 -8.92 1.79
N THR A 239 8.56 -9.61 2.92
CA THR A 239 7.85 -10.86 3.20
C THR A 239 6.35 -10.55 3.35
N ASP A 240 5.49 -11.56 3.18
CA ASP A 240 4.04 -11.37 3.31
C ASP A 240 3.65 -10.84 4.69
N ARG A 241 4.35 -11.29 5.75
CA ARG A 241 4.10 -10.81 7.12
C ARG A 241 4.60 -9.38 7.33
N ALA A 242 5.75 -9.01 6.77
CA ALA A 242 6.27 -7.65 6.87
C ALA A 242 5.32 -6.65 6.18
N LEU A 243 4.71 -7.04 5.05
CA LEU A 243 3.68 -6.23 4.41
C LEU A 243 2.41 -6.12 5.27
N ASP A 244 1.95 -7.20 5.90
CA ASP A 244 0.76 -7.17 6.77
C ASP A 244 0.97 -6.24 7.98
N GLU A 245 2.16 -6.27 8.60
CA GLU A 245 2.52 -5.37 9.71
C GLU A 245 2.61 -3.92 9.25
N LEU A 246 3.17 -3.68 8.05
CA LEU A 246 3.23 -2.35 7.46
C LEU A 246 1.84 -1.81 7.11
N ALA A 247 0.96 -2.67 6.59
CA ALA A 247 -0.42 -2.34 6.26
C ALA A 247 -1.25 -2.03 7.52
N ALA A 248 -1.12 -2.82 8.59
CA ALA A 248 -1.74 -2.53 9.88
C ALA A 248 -1.27 -1.19 10.46
N ALA A 249 0.04 -0.91 10.36
CA ALA A 249 0.60 0.38 10.78
C ALA A 249 0.07 1.57 9.95
N HIS A 250 -0.37 1.33 8.72
CA HIS A 250 -0.96 2.33 7.82
C HIS A 250 -2.47 2.17 7.66
N SER A 251 -3.18 1.48 8.56
CA SER A 251 -4.63 1.44 8.49
C SER A 251 -5.22 2.85 8.60
N ASP A 252 -6.14 3.21 7.69
CA ASP A 252 -6.70 4.55 7.47
C ASP A 252 -5.66 5.64 7.14
N LEU A 253 -4.47 5.24 6.74
CA LEU A 253 -3.38 6.12 6.34
C LEU A 253 -2.87 5.66 4.97
N PRO A 254 -2.24 6.54 4.18
CA PRO A 254 -1.70 6.10 2.91
C PRO A 254 -0.51 5.18 3.12
N LEU A 255 -0.54 4.00 2.49
CA LEU A 255 0.65 3.17 2.32
C LEU A 255 1.29 3.50 0.97
N VAL A 256 2.56 3.92 0.97
CA VAL A 256 3.31 4.23 -0.25
C VAL A 256 4.39 3.18 -0.47
N LEU A 257 4.30 2.43 -1.57
CA LEU A 257 5.25 1.40 -1.97
C LEU A 257 5.90 1.77 -3.31
N ASP A 258 7.18 2.11 -3.31
CA ASP A 258 7.88 2.37 -4.56
C ASP A 258 8.34 1.07 -5.23
N ASP A 259 8.40 1.10 -6.56
CA ASP A 259 9.07 0.12 -7.39
C ASP A 259 8.54 -1.32 -7.26
N LEU A 260 7.44 -1.60 -7.96
CA LEU A 260 6.89 -2.94 -8.09
C LEU A 260 7.89 -3.97 -8.66
N GLU A 261 8.94 -3.57 -9.40
CA GLU A 261 9.91 -4.53 -9.94
C GLU A 261 10.68 -5.25 -8.83
N ARG A 262 10.82 -4.62 -7.65
CA ARG A 262 11.44 -5.23 -6.46
C ARG A 262 10.60 -6.33 -5.82
N PHE A 263 9.34 -6.47 -6.20
CA PHE A 263 8.49 -7.57 -5.76
C PHE A 263 9.17 -8.91 -6.05
N ARG A 264 9.23 -9.78 -5.04
CA ARG A 264 9.72 -11.15 -5.19
C ARG A 264 8.58 -12.10 -4.88
N ALA A 265 8.30 -13.00 -5.83
CA ALA A 265 7.34 -14.07 -5.62
C ALA A 265 7.85 -15.00 -4.52
N SER A 266 7.03 -15.25 -3.50
CA SER A 266 7.35 -16.19 -2.42
C SER A 266 7.25 -17.65 -2.88
N SER A 267 6.29 -17.94 -3.78
CA SER A 267 6.13 -19.22 -4.46
C SER A 267 5.29 -19.06 -5.74
N GLY A 268 5.55 -19.90 -6.75
CA GLY A 268 4.85 -19.86 -8.03
C GLY A 268 5.29 -18.73 -8.96
N ASN A 269 4.49 -18.43 -9.98
CA ASN A 269 4.78 -17.34 -10.91
C ASN A 269 4.43 -15.97 -10.31
N ARG A 270 5.16 -14.94 -10.73
CA ARG A 270 5.07 -13.57 -10.21
C ARG A 270 3.65 -12.98 -10.27
N ALA A 271 2.92 -13.23 -11.35
CA ALA A 271 1.56 -12.73 -11.53
C ALA A 271 0.58 -13.33 -10.50
N SER A 272 0.65 -14.64 -10.25
CA SER A 272 -0.16 -15.30 -9.21
C SER A 272 0.12 -14.73 -7.82
N SER A 273 1.40 -14.59 -7.46
CA SER A 273 1.80 -14.10 -6.14
C SER A 273 1.38 -12.63 -5.96
N LEU A 274 1.49 -11.81 -7.01
CA LEU A 274 1.06 -10.43 -6.99
C LEU A 274 -0.46 -10.32 -6.81
N SER A 275 -1.24 -11.10 -7.56
CA SER A 275 -2.72 -11.16 -7.42
C SER A 275 -3.12 -11.55 -5.99
N GLY A 276 -2.54 -12.63 -5.44
CA GLY A 276 -2.84 -13.06 -4.07
C GLY A 276 -2.50 -11.99 -3.01
N ARG A 277 -1.34 -11.34 -3.16
CA ARG A 277 -0.92 -10.27 -2.25
C ARG A 277 -1.80 -9.02 -2.37
N LEU A 278 -2.19 -8.65 -3.58
CA LEU A 278 -3.12 -7.55 -3.86
C LEU A 278 -4.49 -7.81 -3.24
N HIS A 279 -5.03 -9.01 -3.43
CA HIS A 279 -6.31 -9.42 -2.84
C HIS A 279 -6.28 -9.38 -1.31
N LYS A 280 -5.20 -9.91 -0.69
CA LYS A 280 -5.03 -9.85 0.76
C LYS A 280 -4.93 -8.41 1.26
N PHE A 281 -4.08 -7.58 0.63
CA PHE A 281 -3.90 -6.18 1.02
C PHE A 281 -5.20 -5.38 0.92
N THR A 282 -5.92 -5.49 -0.20
CA THR A 282 -7.17 -4.73 -0.40
C THR A 282 -8.37 -5.31 0.35
N GLY A 283 -8.30 -6.58 0.76
CA GLY A 283 -9.27 -7.22 1.64
C GLY A 283 -9.12 -6.84 3.12
N GLY A 284 -7.95 -6.32 3.52
CA GLY A 284 -7.77 -5.70 4.84
C GLY A 284 -7.51 -6.66 5.99
N GLN A 285 -7.17 -7.92 5.72
CA GLN A 285 -6.93 -8.93 6.76
C GLN A 285 -5.71 -9.81 6.44
N SER A 286 -4.90 -10.10 7.46
CA SER A 286 -3.78 -11.03 7.31
C SER A 286 -4.27 -12.48 7.27
N THR A 287 -3.38 -13.39 6.90
CA THR A 287 -3.64 -14.83 7.05
C THR A 287 -4.03 -15.17 8.50
N MET A 288 -5.11 -15.92 8.67
CA MET A 288 -5.52 -16.46 9.96
C MET A 288 -4.71 -17.71 10.26
N TYR A 289 -4.06 -17.74 11.41
CA TYR A 289 -3.33 -18.91 11.91
C TYR A 289 -4.16 -19.69 12.93
N ALA A 290 -3.84 -20.97 13.10
CA ALA A 290 -4.41 -21.82 14.15
C ALA A 290 -4.19 -21.19 15.54
N ALA A 291 -5.11 -21.43 16.48
CA ALA A 291 -5.11 -20.81 17.81
C ALA A 291 -3.79 -20.99 18.58
N THR A 292 -3.10 -22.12 18.38
CA THR A 292 -1.79 -22.41 19.00
C THR A 292 -0.66 -21.50 18.52
N VAL A 293 -0.76 -20.94 17.31
CA VAL A 293 0.26 -20.09 16.69
C VAL A 293 -0.05 -18.60 16.89
N GLN A 294 -1.32 -18.24 17.07
CA GLN A 294 -1.80 -16.85 17.21
C GLN A 294 -1.11 -16.00 18.30
N PRO A 295 -0.67 -16.54 19.45
CA PRO A 295 0.11 -15.75 20.42
C PRO A 295 1.39 -15.16 19.83
N SER A 296 2.00 -15.85 18.86
CA SER A 296 3.20 -15.39 18.16
C SER A 296 2.91 -14.64 16.86
N LEU A 297 1.85 -15.05 16.13
CA LEU A 297 1.43 -14.46 14.86
C LEU A 297 -0.05 -14.10 14.90
N PRO A 298 -0.41 -12.99 15.59
CA PRO A 298 -1.80 -12.57 15.70
C PRO A 298 -2.33 -12.12 14.34
N MET A 299 -3.65 -12.30 14.18
CA MET A 299 -4.38 -11.75 13.05
C MET A 299 -4.30 -10.22 13.07
N LEU A 300 -4.00 -9.64 11.92
CA LEU A 300 -3.94 -8.20 11.71
C LEU A 300 -5.06 -7.77 10.77
N GLU A 301 -5.55 -6.55 11.00
CA GLU A 301 -6.59 -5.93 10.19
C GLU A 301 -6.19 -4.51 9.81
N TRP A 302 -6.59 -4.08 8.62
CA TRP A 302 -6.32 -2.74 8.11
C TRP A 302 -7.32 -2.30 7.03
N GLN A 303 -7.26 -1.02 6.67
CA GLN A 303 -7.91 -0.50 5.46
C GLN A 303 -6.90 -0.45 4.32
N GLY A 304 -7.13 -1.23 3.26
CA GLY A 304 -6.20 -1.38 2.14
C GLY A 304 -6.20 -0.17 1.21
N TRP A 305 -5.45 0.87 1.53
CA TRP A 305 -5.36 2.08 0.69
C TRP A 305 -3.91 2.44 0.39
N ALA A 306 -3.45 2.18 -0.83
CA ALA A 306 -2.06 2.36 -1.21
C ALA A 306 -1.83 3.12 -2.52
N LEU A 307 -0.63 3.66 -2.62
CA LEU A 307 -0.03 4.19 -3.84
C LEU A 307 1.20 3.36 -4.16
N SER A 308 1.36 3.02 -5.43
CA SER A 308 2.54 2.28 -5.90
C SER A 308 3.10 2.87 -7.17
N SER A 309 4.34 2.51 -7.51
CA SER A 309 4.89 2.75 -8.85
C SER A 309 5.28 1.43 -9.52
N SER A 310 5.28 1.44 -10.84
CA SER A 310 5.72 0.34 -11.71
C SER A 310 6.16 0.92 -13.06
N PRO A 311 7.12 0.33 -13.78
CA PRO A 311 7.37 0.71 -15.17
C PRO A 311 6.26 0.24 -16.12
N ARG A 312 5.47 -0.75 -15.72
CA ARG A 312 4.44 -1.41 -16.52
C ARG A 312 3.08 -1.30 -15.86
N SER A 313 2.01 -1.30 -16.67
CA SER A 313 0.64 -1.45 -16.16
C SER A 313 0.44 -2.84 -15.53
N LEU A 314 -0.63 -3.03 -14.76
CA LEU A 314 -0.93 -4.34 -14.17
C LEU A 314 -1.07 -5.44 -15.23
N ARG A 315 -1.77 -5.13 -16.34
CA ARG A 315 -1.91 -6.05 -17.47
C ARG A 315 -0.56 -6.42 -18.07
N GLN A 316 0.32 -5.44 -18.27
CA GLN A 316 1.68 -5.68 -18.78
C GLN A 316 2.53 -6.49 -17.79
N GLU A 317 2.40 -6.30 -16.48
CA GLU A 317 3.08 -7.13 -15.47
C GLU A 317 2.59 -8.60 -15.51
N PHE A 318 1.29 -8.82 -15.68
CA PHE A 318 0.72 -10.16 -15.81
C PHE A 318 1.12 -10.82 -17.13
N ALA A 319 1.21 -10.04 -18.21
CA ALA A 319 1.64 -10.47 -19.54
C ALA A 319 3.03 -11.11 -19.55
N LEU A 320 3.96 -10.64 -18.72
CA LEU A 320 5.30 -11.22 -18.57
C LEU A 320 5.26 -12.71 -18.18
N ASN A 321 4.16 -13.16 -17.57
CA ASN A 321 3.94 -14.55 -17.16
C ASN A 321 2.82 -15.23 -17.98
N ARG A 322 2.44 -14.65 -19.14
CA ARG A 322 1.37 -15.14 -20.03
C ARG A 322 0.01 -15.30 -19.33
N ARG A 323 -0.32 -14.34 -18.45
CA ARG A 323 -1.61 -14.26 -17.75
C ARG A 323 -2.27 -12.92 -18.02
N GLU A 324 -3.57 -12.85 -17.77
CA GLU A 324 -4.29 -11.57 -17.61
C GLU A 324 -4.74 -11.41 -16.17
N PRO A 325 -4.83 -10.15 -15.69
CA PRO A 325 -5.50 -9.86 -14.43
C PRO A 325 -7.01 -10.12 -14.57
N SER A 326 -7.61 -10.65 -13.50
CA SER A 326 -9.06 -10.76 -13.41
C SER A 326 -9.72 -9.39 -13.28
N LEU A 327 -11.04 -9.30 -13.49
CA LEU A 327 -11.80 -8.09 -13.15
C LEU A 327 -11.64 -7.71 -11.66
N GLY A 328 -11.47 -8.71 -10.79
CA GLY A 328 -11.20 -8.52 -9.36
C GLY A 328 -9.83 -7.89 -9.08
N ASP A 329 -8.81 -8.19 -9.89
CA ASP A 329 -7.50 -7.55 -9.80
C ASP A 329 -7.57 -6.10 -10.30
N LEU A 330 -8.27 -5.85 -11.42
CA LEU A 330 -8.38 -4.54 -12.06
C LEU A 330 -9.15 -3.49 -11.25
N VAL A 331 -10.10 -3.92 -10.39
CA VAL A 331 -10.75 -3.01 -9.44
C VAL A 331 -9.84 -2.72 -8.25
N ARG A 332 -8.97 -3.65 -7.85
CA ARG A 332 -8.06 -3.53 -6.70
C ARG A 332 -6.78 -2.77 -7.04
N TRP A 333 -6.33 -2.83 -8.29
CA TRP A 333 -5.18 -2.08 -8.78
C TRP A 333 -5.61 -1.21 -9.96
N ILE A 334 -5.61 0.11 -9.74
CA ILE A 334 -5.99 1.09 -10.75
C ILE A 334 -4.71 1.71 -11.30
N ASP A 335 -4.42 1.43 -12.56
CA ASP A 335 -3.27 1.99 -13.26
C ASP A 335 -3.46 3.51 -13.49
N LEU A 336 -2.51 4.29 -12.98
CA LEU A 336 -2.37 5.73 -13.23
C LEU A 336 -1.28 5.91 -14.29
N VAL A 337 -1.70 6.00 -15.56
CA VAL A 337 -0.77 6.10 -16.69
C VAL A 337 -0.04 7.44 -16.66
N VAL A 338 1.30 7.38 -16.64
CA VAL A 338 2.21 8.52 -16.70
C VAL A 338 2.82 8.56 -18.09
N GLU A 339 2.75 9.74 -18.72
CA GLU A 339 3.32 9.96 -20.04
C GLU A 339 4.85 9.74 -20.06
N PRO A 340 5.45 9.47 -21.22
CA PRO A 340 6.90 9.46 -21.38
C PRO A 340 7.54 10.79 -20.97
N ALA A 341 8.83 10.76 -20.59
CA ALA A 341 9.56 11.95 -20.14
C ALA A 341 9.64 13.04 -21.22
N GLN A 342 9.70 12.63 -22.50
CA GLN A 342 9.69 13.52 -23.66
C GLN A 342 8.37 14.29 -23.82
N GLN A 343 7.30 13.77 -23.23
CA GLN A 343 5.96 14.38 -23.21
C GLN A 343 5.65 15.04 -21.86
N GLY A 344 6.67 15.28 -21.02
CA GLY A 344 6.55 15.96 -19.73
C GLY A 344 6.41 15.06 -18.50
N GLY A 345 6.29 13.74 -18.68
CA GLY A 345 6.16 12.81 -17.55
C GLY A 345 4.93 13.12 -16.69
N ILE A 346 5.14 13.26 -15.38
CA ILE A 346 4.06 13.66 -14.46
C ILE A 346 3.59 15.11 -14.67
N TRP A 347 4.33 15.99 -15.36
CA TRP A 347 4.06 17.44 -15.45
C TRP A 347 3.15 17.82 -16.62
N ASP A 348 2.07 17.08 -16.77
CA ASP A 348 1.09 17.18 -17.87
C ASP A 348 0.11 18.37 -17.77
N LEU A 349 0.25 19.20 -16.73
CA LEU A 349 -0.48 20.46 -16.56
C LEU A 349 0.49 21.67 -16.49
N ALA A 350 1.74 21.47 -16.90
CA ALA A 350 2.71 22.54 -17.12
C ALA A 350 2.38 23.32 -18.41
N GLU A 351 2.77 24.60 -18.47
CA GLU A 351 2.64 25.38 -19.69
C GLU A 351 3.52 24.81 -20.82
N PRO A 352 3.03 24.77 -22.08
CA PRO A 352 3.73 24.15 -23.23
C PRO A 352 5.19 24.55 -23.45
N ASN A 353 5.53 25.81 -23.17
CA ASN A 353 6.87 26.36 -23.30
C ASN A 353 7.86 25.91 -22.20
N GLU A 354 7.41 25.14 -21.20
CA GLU A 354 8.19 24.72 -20.04
C GLU A 354 8.30 23.19 -19.89
N LEU A 355 7.64 22.38 -20.76
CA LEU A 355 7.39 20.96 -20.50
C LEU A 355 8.65 20.07 -20.39
N ALA A 356 9.57 20.11 -21.34
CA ALA A 356 10.69 19.16 -21.37
C ALA A 356 11.91 19.66 -20.58
N ALA A 357 12.31 20.92 -20.76
CA ALA A 357 13.52 21.48 -20.15
C ALA A 357 13.39 21.75 -18.63
N SER A 358 12.17 21.95 -18.12
CA SER A 358 11.92 22.25 -16.70
C SER A 358 11.44 21.04 -15.87
N ALA A 359 10.94 19.96 -16.48
CA ALA A 359 10.36 18.82 -15.76
C ALA A 359 11.32 18.15 -14.76
N ALA A 360 12.59 17.97 -15.13
CA ALA A 360 13.60 17.42 -14.23
C ALA A 360 13.86 18.34 -13.04
N ALA A 361 14.03 19.64 -13.30
CA ALA A 361 14.24 20.66 -12.26
C ALA A 361 13.06 20.73 -11.28
N ARG A 362 11.82 20.75 -11.79
CA ARG A 362 10.59 20.72 -10.96
C ARG A 362 10.50 19.47 -10.12
N SER A 363 10.90 18.32 -10.68
CA SER A 363 10.90 17.05 -9.95
C SER A 363 11.91 17.07 -8.79
N GLU A 364 13.10 17.64 -9.03
CA GLU A 364 14.11 17.78 -7.98
C GLU A 364 13.70 18.81 -6.92
N GLU A 365 13.16 19.96 -7.32
CA GLU A 365 12.63 20.96 -6.39
C GLU A 365 11.53 20.39 -5.48
N LEU A 366 10.58 19.66 -6.06
CA LEU A 366 9.51 19.02 -5.31
C LEU A 366 10.07 17.93 -4.38
N LYS A 367 11.01 17.11 -4.85
CA LYS A 367 11.70 16.11 -4.01
C LYS A 367 12.41 16.76 -2.82
N VAL A 368 13.21 17.80 -3.05
CA VAL A 368 13.89 18.57 -1.98
C VAL A 368 12.88 19.15 -1.00
N ALA A 369 11.76 19.70 -1.49
CA ALA A 369 10.72 20.26 -0.63
C ALA A 369 10.08 19.18 0.26
N THR A 370 9.73 18.02 -0.30
CA THR A 370 9.11 16.92 0.47
C THR A 370 10.04 16.35 1.55
N GLY A 371 11.36 16.38 1.34
CA GLY A 371 12.34 15.99 2.37
C GLY A 371 12.48 17.00 3.52
N LYS A 372 12.04 18.24 3.33
CA LYS A 372 12.14 19.33 4.33
C LYS A 372 10.81 19.60 5.04
N PHE A 373 9.69 19.47 4.34
CA PHE A 373 8.36 19.78 4.83
C PHE A 373 7.48 18.55 4.70
N TYR A 374 7.04 17.99 5.83
CA TYR A 374 6.20 16.79 5.82
C TYR A 374 5.42 16.59 7.13
N GLY A 375 4.36 15.76 7.05
CA GLY A 375 3.54 15.30 8.16
C GLY A 375 2.64 16.36 8.81
N THR A 376 2.74 17.63 8.41
CA THR A 376 1.92 18.72 8.94
C THR A 376 0.50 18.71 8.36
N ALA A 377 0.36 18.35 7.07
CA ALA A 377 -0.91 18.27 6.36
C ALA A 377 -1.84 17.21 6.98
N MET A 378 -1.40 15.95 7.08
CA MET A 378 -2.22 14.86 7.65
C MET A 378 -2.68 15.18 9.08
N ARG A 379 -1.85 15.83 9.90
CA ARG A 379 -2.23 16.19 11.27
C ARG A 379 -3.31 17.26 11.34
N LYS A 380 -3.30 18.26 10.45
CA LYS A 380 -4.39 19.24 10.38
C LYS A 380 -5.65 18.57 9.85
N TRP A 381 -5.48 17.66 8.89
CA TRP A 381 -6.56 16.90 8.29
C TRP A 381 -7.30 16.02 9.30
N ILE A 382 -6.58 15.14 10.02
CA ILE A 382 -7.16 14.26 11.05
C ILE A 382 -7.88 15.06 12.14
N ARG A 383 -7.32 16.19 12.60
CA ARG A 383 -7.99 17.05 13.58
C ARG A 383 -9.35 17.54 13.10
N HIS A 384 -9.44 17.88 11.82
CA HIS A 384 -10.71 18.27 11.24
C HIS A 384 -11.66 17.08 11.15
N LEU A 385 -11.19 15.94 10.62
CA LEU A 385 -12.02 14.75 10.44
C LEU A 385 -12.61 14.24 11.75
N VAL A 386 -11.83 14.20 12.81
CA VAL A 386 -12.31 13.81 14.16
C VAL A 386 -13.43 14.73 14.62
N ALA A 387 -13.33 16.04 14.36
CA ALA A 387 -14.34 17.02 14.76
C ALA A 387 -15.67 16.90 13.97
N VAL A 388 -15.66 16.25 12.81
CA VAL A 388 -16.85 16.06 11.96
C VAL A 388 -17.17 14.59 11.72
N HIS A 389 -16.65 13.69 12.57
CA HIS A 389 -16.69 12.23 12.36
C HIS A 389 -18.11 11.72 12.07
N GLU A 390 -19.12 12.25 12.76
CA GLU A 390 -20.52 11.85 12.62
C GLU A 390 -21.13 12.20 11.25
N THR A 391 -20.67 13.27 10.60
CA THR A 391 -21.20 13.73 9.31
C THR A 391 -20.41 13.19 8.12
N LEU A 392 -19.28 12.51 8.35
CA LEU A 392 -18.44 11.97 7.28
C LEU A 392 -19.17 11.01 6.33
N PRO A 393 -20.01 10.07 6.78
CA PRO A 393 -20.72 9.16 5.87
C PRO A 393 -21.57 9.90 4.82
N ASP A 394 -22.36 10.89 5.26
CA ASP A 394 -23.26 11.63 4.38
C ASP A 394 -22.51 12.55 3.42
N GLU A 395 -21.49 13.26 3.91
CA GLU A 395 -20.64 14.12 3.09
C GLU A 395 -19.86 13.31 2.04
N MET A 396 -19.34 12.14 2.43
CA MET A 396 -18.65 11.23 1.52
C MET A 396 -19.59 10.67 0.46
N SER A 397 -20.78 10.21 0.85
CA SER A 397 -21.77 9.69 -0.10
C SER A 397 -22.12 10.77 -1.15
N THR A 398 -22.40 11.99 -0.69
CA THR A 398 -22.75 13.12 -1.56
C THR A 398 -21.64 13.46 -2.56
N LEU A 399 -20.40 13.60 -2.10
CA LEU A 399 -19.28 14.00 -2.96
C LEU A 399 -18.83 12.89 -3.91
N VAL A 400 -18.86 11.63 -3.47
CA VAL A 400 -18.50 10.47 -4.30
C VAL A 400 -19.53 10.28 -5.40
N GLU A 401 -20.83 10.28 -5.08
CA GLU A 401 -21.87 10.06 -6.09
C GLU A 401 -21.98 11.25 -7.07
N PHE A 402 -21.71 12.48 -6.62
CA PHE A 402 -21.51 13.61 -7.54
C PHE A 402 -20.41 13.32 -8.57
N PHE A 403 -19.24 12.85 -8.13
CA PHE A 403 -18.15 12.55 -9.06
C PHE A 403 -18.50 11.39 -10.00
N VAL A 404 -19.15 10.34 -9.49
CA VAL A 404 -19.57 9.18 -10.29
C VAL A 404 -20.54 9.63 -11.39
N ALA A 405 -21.53 10.46 -11.07
CA ALA A 405 -22.47 11.00 -12.04
C ALA A 405 -21.77 11.82 -13.14
N GLU A 406 -20.71 12.56 -12.78
CA GLU A 406 -19.95 13.39 -13.73
C GLU A 406 -19.10 12.60 -14.73
N VAL A 407 -18.56 11.43 -14.36
CA VAL A 407 -17.59 10.69 -15.22
C VAL A 407 -18.11 9.35 -15.72
N CYS A 408 -19.16 8.82 -15.09
CA CYS A 408 -19.67 7.47 -15.29
C CYS A 408 -21.21 7.43 -15.17
N PRO A 409 -21.98 8.24 -15.92
CA PRO A 409 -23.43 8.35 -15.74
C PRO A 409 -24.20 7.08 -16.11
N SER A 410 -23.67 6.27 -17.04
CA SER A 410 -24.38 5.11 -17.60
C SER A 410 -23.66 3.78 -17.38
N ALA A 411 -22.48 3.77 -16.77
CA ALA A 411 -21.67 2.57 -16.66
C ALA A 411 -21.90 1.82 -15.34
N SER A 412 -21.92 0.49 -15.41
CA SER A 412 -22.08 -0.41 -14.28
C SER A 412 -20.84 -1.29 -14.09
N GLY A 413 -20.79 -2.06 -12.99
CA GLY A 413 -19.70 -3.00 -12.74
C GLY A 413 -18.34 -2.34 -12.44
N VAL A 414 -17.28 -2.79 -13.12
CA VAL A 414 -15.88 -2.41 -12.84
C VAL A 414 -15.65 -0.92 -12.98
N GLU A 415 -16.21 -0.28 -14.01
CA GLU A 415 -15.99 1.13 -14.27
C GLU A 415 -16.60 2.01 -13.17
N ARG A 416 -17.83 1.70 -12.70
CA ARG A 416 -18.44 2.37 -11.56
C ARG A 416 -17.64 2.19 -10.27
N ARG A 417 -17.10 0.99 -10.02
CA ARG A 417 -16.25 0.73 -8.84
C ARG A 417 -14.96 1.56 -8.86
N ILE A 418 -14.35 1.70 -10.03
CA ILE A 418 -13.17 2.56 -10.25
C ILE A 418 -13.55 4.04 -10.06
N ALA A 419 -14.67 4.48 -10.62
CA ALA A 419 -15.18 5.84 -10.47
C ALA A 419 -15.43 6.19 -9.00
N ARG A 420 -16.03 5.28 -8.20
CA ARG A 420 -16.25 5.48 -6.76
C ARG A 420 -14.93 5.65 -6.00
N LYS A 421 -13.92 4.81 -6.28
CA LYS A 421 -12.59 4.91 -5.64
C LYS A 421 -11.89 6.23 -5.95
N ILE A 422 -11.95 6.70 -7.20
CA ILE A 422 -11.46 8.03 -7.59
C ILE A 422 -12.33 9.14 -7.00
N GLY A 423 -13.63 8.90 -6.84
CA GLY A 423 -14.58 9.81 -6.18
C GLY A 423 -14.20 10.09 -4.72
N VAL A 424 -13.68 9.10 -3.99
CA VAL A 424 -13.14 9.32 -2.63
C VAL A 424 -11.94 10.27 -2.67
N VAL A 425 -11.07 10.13 -3.68
CA VAL A 425 -9.93 11.04 -3.91
C VAL A 425 -10.40 12.47 -4.20
N TYR A 426 -11.42 12.60 -5.06
CA TYR A 426 -12.06 13.90 -5.33
C TYR A 426 -12.65 14.53 -4.08
N ALA A 427 -13.43 13.77 -3.30
CA ALA A 427 -14.05 14.23 -2.06
C ALA A 427 -12.98 14.75 -1.07
N ALA A 428 -11.91 13.99 -0.87
CA ALA A 428 -10.77 14.40 -0.04
C ALA A 428 -10.15 15.72 -0.52
N GLY A 429 -9.98 15.90 -1.83
CA GLY A 429 -9.48 17.14 -2.41
C GLY A 429 -10.37 18.35 -2.12
N VAL A 430 -11.68 18.20 -2.30
CA VAL A 430 -12.67 19.26 -2.06
C VAL A 430 -12.74 19.64 -0.57
N MET A 431 -12.77 18.65 0.32
CA MET A 431 -12.83 18.89 1.76
C MET A 431 -11.51 19.47 2.29
N ALA A 432 -10.35 18.95 1.86
CA ALA A 432 -9.05 19.48 2.30
C ALA A 432 -8.82 20.92 1.82
N ARG A 433 -9.36 21.28 0.64
CA ARG A 433 -9.42 22.68 0.18
C ARG A 433 -10.22 23.56 1.15
N SER A 434 -11.42 23.14 1.55
CA SER A 434 -12.28 23.96 2.43
C SER A 434 -11.64 24.25 3.79
N LYS A 435 -10.65 23.43 4.19
CA LYS A 435 -9.86 23.62 5.41
C LYS A 435 -8.52 24.33 5.20
N GLY A 436 -8.24 24.82 3.98
CA GLY A 436 -6.98 25.49 3.66
C GLY A 436 -5.76 24.59 3.87
N ILE A 437 -5.88 23.30 3.54
CA ILE A 437 -4.75 22.37 3.45
C ILE A 437 -4.23 22.34 2.01
N LEU A 438 -5.15 22.24 1.04
CA LEU A 438 -4.83 22.31 -0.38
C LEU A 438 -5.11 23.72 -0.92
N PRO A 439 -4.20 24.33 -1.68
CA PRO A 439 -4.35 25.67 -2.22
C PRO A 439 -5.12 25.69 -3.56
N TRP A 440 -5.75 24.59 -3.94
CA TRP A 440 -6.32 24.40 -5.28
C TRP A 440 -7.79 24.84 -5.35
N LYS A 441 -8.27 25.15 -6.55
CA LYS A 441 -9.70 25.39 -6.81
C LYS A 441 -10.46 24.05 -6.86
N LYS A 442 -11.76 24.06 -6.59
CA LYS A 442 -12.62 22.87 -6.75
C LYS A 442 -12.53 22.29 -8.18
N SER A 443 -12.48 23.16 -9.18
CA SER A 443 -12.30 22.77 -10.60
C SER A 443 -10.99 22.04 -10.87
N HIS A 444 -9.91 22.36 -10.14
CA HIS A 444 -8.64 21.65 -10.25
C HIS A 444 -8.74 20.22 -9.70
N CYS A 445 -9.38 20.04 -8.54
CA CYS A 445 -9.63 18.72 -7.97
C CYS A 445 -10.49 17.86 -8.91
N LEU A 446 -11.60 18.42 -9.41
CA LEU A 446 -12.49 17.73 -10.35
C LEU A 446 -11.76 17.37 -11.65
N GLY A 447 -11.09 18.35 -12.29
CA GLY A 447 -10.37 18.14 -13.55
C GLY A 447 -9.24 17.12 -13.43
N THR A 448 -8.52 17.12 -12.31
CA THR A 448 -7.48 16.12 -12.02
C THR A 448 -8.07 14.73 -11.94
N CYS A 449 -9.10 14.52 -11.12
CA CYS A 449 -9.72 13.20 -10.95
C CYS A 449 -10.40 12.70 -12.23
N ARG A 450 -11.04 13.60 -13.00
CA ARG A 450 -11.64 13.28 -14.31
C ARG A 450 -10.58 12.82 -15.31
N ARG A 451 -9.49 13.59 -15.47
CA ARG A 451 -8.38 13.22 -16.37
C ARG A 451 -7.77 11.86 -16.00
N ILE A 452 -7.57 11.60 -14.71
CA ILE A 452 -7.04 10.31 -14.23
C ILE A 452 -8.00 9.17 -14.54
N PHE A 453 -9.30 9.36 -14.30
CA PHE A 453 -10.31 8.36 -14.63
C PHE A 453 -10.35 8.07 -16.13
N GLU A 454 -10.33 9.10 -16.98
CA GLU A 454 -10.32 8.97 -18.44
C GLU A 454 -9.08 8.24 -18.94
N ARG A 455 -7.88 8.58 -18.46
CA ARG A 455 -6.64 7.86 -18.81
C ARG A 455 -6.71 6.39 -18.40
N ALA A 456 -7.17 6.10 -17.18
CA ALA A 456 -7.33 4.73 -16.72
C ALA A 456 -8.36 3.97 -17.56
N ARG A 457 -9.41 4.63 -18.03
CA ARG A 457 -10.43 4.07 -18.93
C ARG A 457 -9.85 3.76 -20.31
N GLN A 458 -9.16 4.72 -20.93
CA GLN A 458 -8.54 4.57 -22.25
C GLN A 458 -7.56 3.41 -22.28
N ALA A 459 -6.65 3.34 -21.30
CA ALA A 459 -5.68 2.24 -21.20
C ALA A 459 -6.34 0.86 -21.09
N ARG A 460 -7.53 0.77 -20.47
CA ARG A 460 -8.30 -0.49 -20.44
C ARG A 460 -8.97 -0.79 -21.77
N GLN A 461 -9.49 0.23 -22.47
CA GLN A 461 -10.16 0.08 -23.75
C GLN A 461 -9.19 -0.34 -24.86
N GLU A 462 -7.99 0.23 -24.89
CA GLU A 462 -6.92 -0.16 -25.82
C GLU A 462 -6.58 -1.64 -25.66
N ALA A 463 -6.42 -2.12 -24.42
CA ALA A 463 -6.19 -3.54 -24.16
C ALA A 463 -7.33 -4.44 -24.66
N VAL A 464 -8.59 -3.99 -24.58
CA VAL A 464 -9.74 -4.74 -25.13
C VAL A 464 -9.71 -4.73 -26.67
N ALA A 465 -9.35 -3.61 -27.29
CA ALA A 465 -9.20 -3.50 -28.73
C ALA A 465 -8.11 -4.43 -29.27
N ASP A 466 -6.98 -4.58 -28.57
CA ASP A 466 -5.90 -5.50 -28.92
C ASP A 466 -6.37 -6.97 -28.93
N VAL A 467 -7.17 -7.38 -27.94
CA VAL A 467 -7.78 -8.72 -27.89
C VAL A 467 -8.75 -8.92 -29.04
N ARG A 468 -9.58 -7.92 -29.35
CA ARG A 468 -10.48 -7.99 -30.51
C ARG A 468 -9.69 -8.11 -31.83
N ALA A 469 -8.59 -7.38 -31.98
CA ALA A 469 -7.71 -7.50 -33.13
C ALA A 469 -7.05 -8.90 -33.19
N ALA A 470 -6.70 -9.49 -32.05
CA ALA A 470 -6.23 -10.87 -31.94
C ALA A 470 -7.30 -11.88 -32.40
N HIS A 471 -8.56 -11.71 -31.96
CA HIS A 471 -9.70 -12.50 -32.45
C HIS A 471 -9.86 -12.40 -33.96
N ALA A 472 -9.81 -11.18 -34.51
CA ALA A 472 -9.96 -10.94 -35.95
C ALA A 472 -8.83 -11.63 -36.75
N ARG A 473 -7.57 -11.52 -36.30
CA ARG A 473 -6.43 -12.23 -36.92
C ARG A 473 -6.61 -13.75 -36.87
N PHE A 474 -7.05 -14.28 -35.73
CA PHE A 474 -7.27 -15.71 -35.59
C PHE A 474 -8.41 -16.18 -36.51
N LEU A 475 -9.56 -15.50 -36.49
CA LEU A 475 -10.69 -15.78 -37.38
C LEU A 475 -10.33 -15.73 -38.86
N SER A 476 -9.54 -14.73 -39.28
CA SER A 476 -9.04 -14.64 -40.66
C SER A 476 -8.22 -15.87 -41.04
N THR A 477 -7.38 -16.34 -40.13
CA THR A 477 -6.55 -17.53 -40.32
C THR A 477 -7.39 -18.79 -40.43
N LEU A 478 -8.44 -18.92 -39.61
CA LEU A 478 -9.32 -20.09 -39.65
C LEU A 478 -10.12 -20.20 -40.95
N ARG A 479 -10.33 -19.09 -41.65
CA ARG A 479 -11.04 -19.02 -42.94
C ARG A 479 -10.14 -19.22 -44.14
N ASP A 480 -8.82 -19.17 -43.94
CA ASP A 480 -7.83 -19.38 -45.00
C ASP A 480 -7.52 -20.87 -45.13
N GLY A 481 -8.08 -21.50 -46.18
CA GLY A 481 -7.92 -22.93 -46.45
C GLY A 481 -6.51 -23.34 -46.86
N ASP A 482 -5.69 -22.39 -47.35
CA ASP A 482 -4.29 -22.64 -47.72
C ASP A 482 -3.40 -22.68 -46.47
N VAL A 483 -3.80 -21.98 -45.40
CA VAL A 483 -3.11 -21.95 -44.10
C VAL A 483 -3.57 -23.08 -43.17
N ILE A 484 -4.86 -23.43 -43.22
CA ILE A 484 -5.47 -24.50 -42.42
C ILE A 484 -6.02 -25.59 -43.34
N PRO A 485 -5.17 -26.53 -43.82
CA PRO A 485 -5.60 -27.61 -44.69
C PRO A 485 -6.51 -28.61 -43.95
N VAL A 486 -7.35 -29.31 -44.71
CA VAL A 486 -8.12 -30.47 -44.23
C VAL A 486 -7.28 -31.72 -44.41
N VAL A 487 -7.15 -32.52 -43.35
CA VAL A 487 -6.33 -33.74 -43.32
C VAL A 487 -7.19 -34.93 -42.96
N GLY A 488 -7.05 -36.03 -43.70
CA GLY A 488 -7.80 -37.26 -43.48
C GLY A 488 -7.46 -37.95 -42.15
N VAL A 489 -8.31 -38.88 -41.72
CA VAL A 489 -8.04 -39.71 -40.54
C VAL A 489 -6.86 -40.65 -40.83
N GLY A 490 -5.81 -40.60 -40.01
CA GLY A 490 -4.60 -41.41 -40.18
C GLY A 490 -3.52 -40.79 -41.08
N GLU A 491 -3.85 -39.69 -41.78
CA GLU A 491 -2.89 -38.94 -42.57
C GLU A 491 -2.03 -38.02 -41.70
N ARG A 492 -0.80 -37.75 -42.15
CA ARG A 492 0.10 -36.81 -41.49
C ARG A 492 0.06 -35.48 -42.22
N PRO A 493 -0.23 -34.37 -41.52
CA PRO A 493 -0.19 -33.05 -42.13
C PRO A 493 1.21 -32.74 -42.71
N GLN A 494 1.25 -32.13 -43.89
CA GLN A 494 2.49 -31.76 -44.59
C GLN A 494 2.55 -30.25 -44.79
N PHE A 495 3.69 -29.65 -44.44
CA PHE A 495 3.93 -28.22 -44.52
C PHE A 495 5.31 -27.92 -45.10
N ARG A 496 5.46 -26.80 -45.79
CA ARG A 496 6.71 -26.39 -46.47
C ARG A 496 7.84 -26.20 -45.46
N ASP A 497 7.57 -25.45 -44.40
CA ASP A 497 8.54 -25.06 -43.37
C ASP A 497 7.86 -24.91 -42.00
N ASP A 498 8.66 -24.73 -40.94
CA ASP A 498 8.09 -24.68 -39.59
C ASP A 498 7.20 -23.46 -39.36
N ALA A 499 7.44 -22.35 -40.06
CA ALA A 499 6.63 -21.15 -39.94
C ALA A 499 5.25 -21.33 -40.59
N SER A 500 5.17 -22.13 -41.66
CA SER A 500 3.92 -22.47 -42.34
C SER A 500 3.02 -23.42 -41.54
N PHE A 501 3.55 -24.12 -40.52
CA PHE A 501 2.72 -24.95 -39.65
C PHE A 501 1.95 -24.11 -38.63
N VAL A 502 0.73 -23.73 -39.01
CA VAL A 502 -0.23 -23.02 -38.16
C VAL A 502 -1.24 -23.98 -37.52
N GLY A 503 -1.82 -24.87 -38.31
CA GLY A 503 -2.81 -25.84 -37.85
C GLY A 503 -3.45 -26.61 -39.01
N TYR A 504 -4.40 -27.49 -38.71
CA TYR A 504 -5.15 -28.26 -39.70
C TYR A 504 -6.53 -28.67 -39.17
N ARG A 505 -7.46 -28.91 -40.08
CA ARG A 505 -8.80 -29.47 -39.81
C ARG A 505 -8.77 -30.98 -39.99
N GLN A 506 -9.50 -31.69 -39.15
CA GLN A 506 -9.65 -33.14 -39.27
C GLN A 506 -11.03 -33.55 -38.78
N ILE A 507 -11.73 -34.35 -39.58
CA ILE A 507 -13.01 -34.94 -39.19
C ILE A 507 -12.70 -36.22 -38.42
N ALA A 508 -13.15 -36.30 -37.17
CA ALA A 508 -13.01 -37.49 -36.34
C ALA A 508 -14.36 -37.81 -35.71
N GLU A 509 -14.82 -39.06 -35.84
CA GLU A 509 -16.08 -39.54 -35.23
C GLU A 509 -17.31 -38.68 -35.57
N GLY A 510 -17.34 -38.08 -36.77
CA GLY A 510 -18.43 -37.21 -37.23
C GLY A 510 -18.32 -35.73 -36.83
N THR A 511 -17.34 -35.36 -36.01
CA THR A 511 -17.10 -33.97 -35.60
C THR A 511 -15.87 -33.38 -36.28
N GLU A 512 -16.01 -32.20 -36.89
CA GLU A 512 -14.87 -31.46 -37.42
C GLU A 512 -14.06 -30.84 -36.27
N CYS A 513 -12.83 -31.32 -36.10
CA CYS A 513 -11.90 -30.82 -35.10
C CYS A 513 -10.85 -29.92 -35.75
N LEU A 514 -10.57 -28.80 -35.11
CA LEU A 514 -9.50 -27.90 -35.49
C LEU A 514 -8.29 -28.13 -34.57
N ASN A 515 -7.13 -28.44 -35.16
CA ASN A 515 -5.87 -28.60 -34.44
C ASN A 515 -4.97 -27.39 -34.72
N ILE A 516 -4.77 -26.51 -33.75
CA ILE A 516 -3.92 -25.31 -33.90
C ILE A 516 -2.64 -25.46 -33.11
N ARG A 517 -1.51 -25.08 -33.71
CA ARG A 517 -0.22 -25.01 -33.03
C ARG A 517 -0.30 -24.06 -31.84
N GLN A 518 0.06 -24.56 -30.66
CA GLN A 518 -0.04 -23.78 -29.43
C GLN A 518 0.77 -22.47 -29.50
N SER A 519 2.00 -22.52 -30.00
CA SER A 519 2.88 -21.33 -30.08
C SER A 519 2.38 -20.27 -31.06
N TYR A 520 1.59 -20.66 -32.08
CA TYR A 520 0.96 -19.71 -32.99
C TYR A 520 -0.13 -18.92 -32.28
N LEU A 521 -1.02 -19.63 -31.57
CA LEU A 521 -2.08 -19.02 -30.79
C LEU A 521 -1.52 -18.13 -29.66
N GLU A 522 -0.45 -18.59 -28.99
CA GLU A 522 0.30 -17.79 -28.02
C GLU A 522 0.86 -16.51 -28.64
N GLY A 523 1.32 -16.55 -29.89
CA GLY A 523 1.80 -15.38 -30.62
C GLY A 523 0.71 -14.37 -30.96
N ILE A 524 -0.50 -14.84 -31.33
CA ILE A 524 -1.64 -13.95 -31.64
C ILE A 524 -2.19 -13.26 -30.40
N TYR A 525 -2.38 -14.03 -29.33
CA TYR A 525 -3.10 -13.58 -28.13
C TYR A 525 -2.18 -13.06 -27.03
N GLY A 526 -0.88 -13.38 -27.07
CA GLY A 526 0.11 -12.94 -26.09
C GLY A 526 -0.35 -13.22 -24.65
N ALA A 527 -0.51 -12.15 -23.87
CA ALA A 527 -0.97 -12.19 -22.48
C ALA A 527 -2.37 -12.79 -22.31
N SER A 528 -3.25 -12.56 -23.30
CA SER A 528 -4.65 -12.96 -23.28
C SER A 528 -4.87 -14.42 -23.70
N PHE A 529 -3.81 -15.16 -24.03
CA PHE A 529 -3.89 -16.57 -24.43
C PHE A 529 -4.50 -17.47 -23.35
N SER A 530 -4.00 -17.38 -22.11
CA SER A 530 -4.48 -18.25 -21.02
C SER A 530 -5.96 -18.01 -20.64
N PRO A 531 -6.43 -16.76 -20.48
CA PRO A 531 -7.85 -16.47 -20.28
C PRO A 531 -8.73 -16.90 -21.44
N PHE A 532 -8.30 -16.64 -22.68
CA PHE A 532 -9.01 -17.08 -23.87
C PHE A 532 -9.24 -18.60 -23.86
N LEU A 533 -8.22 -19.39 -23.50
CA LEU A 533 -8.39 -20.84 -23.35
C LEU A 533 -9.33 -21.24 -22.21
N ALA A 534 -9.34 -20.48 -21.10
CA ALA A 534 -10.24 -20.75 -19.98
C ALA A 534 -11.70 -20.53 -20.39
N GLU A 535 -11.99 -19.46 -21.14
CA GLU A 535 -13.32 -19.18 -21.69
C GLU A 535 -13.75 -20.26 -22.69
N LEU A 536 -12.87 -20.65 -23.62
CA LEU A 536 -13.14 -21.73 -24.58
C LEU A 536 -13.41 -23.07 -23.89
N ARG A 537 -12.73 -23.34 -22.78
CA ARG A 537 -12.98 -24.54 -21.97
C ARG A 537 -14.34 -24.49 -21.29
N GLN A 538 -14.75 -23.32 -20.79
CA GLN A 538 -16.04 -23.14 -20.13
C GLN A 538 -17.22 -23.34 -21.10
N VAL A 539 -17.06 -22.95 -22.36
CA VAL A 539 -18.09 -23.14 -23.40
C VAL A 539 -17.98 -24.48 -24.14
N GLY A 540 -17.04 -25.36 -23.74
CA GLY A 540 -16.85 -26.68 -24.34
C GLY A 540 -16.11 -26.69 -25.69
N ALA A 541 -15.70 -25.53 -26.22
CA ALA A 541 -15.01 -25.42 -27.50
C ALA A 541 -13.57 -25.98 -27.48
N LEU A 542 -12.88 -25.94 -26.34
CA LEU A 542 -11.55 -26.54 -26.17
C LEU A 542 -11.67 -28.01 -25.75
N LEU A 543 -11.24 -28.92 -26.62
CA LEU A 543 -11.29 -30.36 -26.40
C LEU A 543 -10.09 -30.81 -25.53
N VAL A 544 -10.37 -31.58 -24.48
CA VAL A 544 -9.37 -32.10 -23.55
C VAL A 544 -9.11 -33.59 -23.79
N GLY A 545 -7.83 -33.98 -23.77
CA GLY A 545 -7.44 -35.38 -23.89
C GLY A 545 -7.55 -36.16 -22.57
N HIS A 546 -7.23 -37.45 -22.62
CA HIS A 546 -7.19 -38.32 -21.44
C HIS A 546 -6.31 -37.72 -20.32
N GLY A 547 -6.87 -37.64 -19.11
CA GLY A 547 -6.23 -37.01 -17.94
C GLY A 547 -6.37 -35.48 -17.86
N GLY A 548 -7.26 -34.86 -18.64
CA GLY A 548 -7.62 -33.44 -18.51
C GLY A 548 -6.58 -32.45 -19.05
N LYS A 549 -5.61 -32.93 -19.83
CA LYS A 549 -4.59 -32.09 -20.48
C LYS A 549 -5.15 -31.46 -21.76
N THR A 550 -4.92 -30.15 -21.92
CA THR A 550 -5.45 -29.34 -23.03
C THR A 550 -4.61 -29.37 -24.31
N GLY A 551 -3.35 -29.81 -24.24
CA GLY A 551 -2.46 -29.88 -25.39
C GLY A 551 -2.03 -31.30 -25.71
N SER A 552 -2.03 -31.66 -27.00
CA SER A 552 -1.54 -32.93 -27.51
C SER A 552 -0.28 -32.72 -28.38
N GLN A 553 0.53 -33.76 -28.51
CA GLN A 553 1.64 -33.77 -29.47
C GLN A 553 1.22 -34.55 -30.71
N VAL A 554 1.33 -33.92 -31.87
CA VAL A 554 1.06 -34.53 -33.17
C VAL A 554 2.33 -34.59 -33.99
N ARG A 555 2.46 -35.61 -34.85
CA ARG A 555 3.57 -35.74 -35.79
C ARG A 555 3.19 -35.04 -37.09
N VAL A 556 4.01 -34.10 -37.53
CA VAL A 556 3.80 -33.27 -38.71
C VAL A 556 5.05 -33.37 -39.59
N HIS A 557 4.86 -33.50 -40.90
CA HIS A 557 5.98 -33.40 -41.85
C HIS A 557 6.22 -31.94 -42.19
N VAL A 558 7.44 -31.48 -41.93
CA VAL A 558 7.90 -30.11 -42.18
C VAL A 558 9.24 -30.21 -42.88
N ASP A 559 9.37 -29.62 -44.07
CA ASP A 559 10.60 -29.67 -44.87
C ASP A 559 11.12 -31.11 -45.06
N GLY A 560 10.22 -32.02 -45.43
CA GLY A 560 10.49 -33.46 -45.58
C GLY A 560 10.73 -34.24 -44.28
N SER A 561 10.90 -33.57 -43.14
CA SER A 561 11.23 -34.19 -41.85
C SER A 561 10.01 -34.32 -40.93
N CYS A 562 9.84 -35.49 -40.30
CA CYS A 562 8.75 -35.74 -39.36
C CYS A 562 9.11 -35.21 -37.96
N THR A 563 8.41 -34.17 -37.50
CA THR A 563 8.66 -33.55 -36.19
C THR A 563 7.41 -33.59 -35.31
N LYS A 564 7.61 -33.63 -33.98
CA LYS A 564 6.50 -33.54 -33.02
C LYS A 564 6.21 -32.07 -32.73
N LYS A 565 4.96 -31.67 -32.86
CA LYS A 565 4.50 -30.32 -32.53
C LYS A 565 3.35 -30.36 -31.54
N ARG A 566 3.30 -29.36 -30.66
CA ARG A 566 2.26 -29.23 -29.65
C ARG A 566 1.08 -28.45 -30.23
N VAL A 567 -0.08 -29.08 -30.23
CA VAL A 567 -1.33 -28.50 -30.73
C VAL A 567 -2.39 -28.47 -29.65
N LEU A 568 -3.32 -27.54 -29.80
CA LEU A 568 -4.59 -27.48 -29.09
C LEU A 568 -5.68 -27.94 -30.03
N ARG A 569 -6.59 -28.76 -29.53
CA ARG A 569 -7.70 -29.32 -30.31
C ARG A 569 -9.00 -28.63 -29.91
N PHE A 570 -9.75 -28.18 -30.90
CA PHE A 570 -11.00 -27.47 -30.70
C PHE A 570 -12.13 -28.17 -31.45
N ASP A 571 -13.33 -28.10 -30.90
CA ASP A 571 -14.55 -28.31 -31.67
C ASP A 571 -14.72 -27.10 -32.58
N THR A 572 -14.71 -27.34 -33.90
CA THR A 572 -14.69 -26.25 -34.88
C THR A 572 -15.97 -25.42 -34.82
N GLN A 573 -17.13 -26.07 -34.65
CA GLN A 573 -18.41 -25.40 -34.63
C GLN A 573 -18.52 -24.49 -33.40
N LEU A 574 -18.29 -25.04 -32.21
CA LEU A 574 -18.36 -24.28 -30.96
C LEU A 574 -17.32 -23.16 -30.89
N LEU A 575 -16.12 -23.39 -31.44
CA LEU A 575 -15.09 -22.36 -31.54
C LEU A 575 -15.54 -21.21 -32.45
N MET A 576 -16.11 -21.51 -33.62
CA MET A 576 -16.57 -20.49 -34.55
C MET A 576 -17.78 -19.73 -34.00
N GLU A 577 -18.72 -20.40 -33.34
CA GLU A 577 -19.84 -19.76 -32.64
C GLU A 577 -19.33 -18.81 -31.55
N PHE A 578 -18.38 -19.25 -30.74
CA PHE A 578 -17.76 -18.41 -29.70
C PHE A 578 -17.05 -17.20 -30.29
N LEU A 579 -16.19 -17.41 -31.29
CA LEU A 579 -15.42 -16.34 -31.93
C LEU A 579 -16.29 -15.33 -32.67
N ASN A 580 -17.35 -15.79 -33.35
CA ASN A 580 -18.30 -14.90 -34.02
C ASN A 580 -19.11 -14.07 -33.00
N ARG A 581 -19.46 -14.65 -31.84
CA ARG A 581 -20.16 -13.93 -30.76
C ARG A 581 -19.33 -12.81 -30.15
N ILE A 582 -18.02 -12.98 -30.02
CA ILE A 582 -17.11 -12.00 -29.39
C ILE A 582 -16.37 -11.11 -30.39
N GLY A 583 -16.41 -11.47 -31.69
CA GLY A 583 -15.70 -10.81 -32.78
C GLY A 583 -16.56 -9.86 -33.63
N LEU A 584 -17.88 -9.81 -33.39
CA LEU A 584 -18.75 -8.80 -33.97
C LEU A 584 -18.65 -7.47 -33.18
N PRO A 585 -18.77 -6.30 -33.85
CA PRO A 585 -18.85 -5.01 -33.20
C PRO A 585 -20.02 -4.90 -32.21
#